data_AF-A0A1I2RA06-F1
#
_entry.id   AF-A0A1I2RA06-F1
#
_cell.length_a   1.000
_cell.length_b   1.000
_cell.length_c   1.000
_cell.angle_alpha   90.00
_cell.angle_beta   90.00
_cell.angle_gamma   90.00
#
_symmetry.space_group_name_H-M   'P 1'
#
loop_
_entity.id
_entity.type
_entity.pdbx_description
1 polymer ?
#
loop_
_entity_poly.entity_id
_entity_poly.type
_entity_poly.pdbx_seq_one_letter_code
_entity_poly.pdbx_strand_id
1 'polypeptide(L)'
;MGCWVDGAADLLSRFKMAPVSASVRAVDTLSAEFPAIKVSGLKAQPPIPRPPLLVFENENTHPKAMNPREEHPQNNQPHAAAGETANSPAGTAGTTPANDTATHATTAHQRTIIIAPDSLKGTATAQEAAQALADGVRSVLADAEIILAPMADGGEGTAATFQGQEITLPTVDAMGRLCEASYVLDGTTAYIDIAAASGLPAVMPGNDPATADTYGTGVLIADAQTRGAQRIVLGLGGSATVDGGTGILIALGATPMDQAGHPLKKGGVALKDIASIDTAQLNIPAAAMEWVLLSDVTSPATGSDGAAAVFGPQKGADAETVAALDAGIEALLQATGVDGSIPGMGAAGATPVSLMWLSTLLHGSADRIHLMPGAPLIARTQGLEDAIPKADLVITAEGRLDEQSFRGKVVGTLWHLAKAAGTPLAVAAGQLGELPDGVHGVQLKDSSDVYEQLFDAGQRIAMSTVQG
;
A
#
# COMPACT_ATOMS: atom_id res chain seq x y z
N MET A 1 8.19 -40.42 -58.32
CA MET A 1 8.63 -39.71 -57.10
C MET A 1 9.28 -38.42 -57.57
N GLY A 2 8.52 -37.33 -57.60
CA GLY A 2 8.98 -36.06 -58.16
C GLY A 2 8.18 -34.90 -57.61
N CYS A 3 8.91 -33.79 -57.42
CA CYS A 3 8.48 -32.42 -57.21
C CYS A 3 7.83 -32.10 -55.86
N TRP A 4 8.53 -31.35 -55.01
CA TRP A 4 8.31 -29.92 -54.77
C TRP A 4 9.28 -29.46 -53.67
N VAL A 5 10.46 -29.00 -54.10
CA VAL A 5 11.36 -28.16 -53.32
C VAL A 5 11.44 -26.87 -54.13
N ASP A 6 10.58 -25.90 -53.80
CA ASP A 6 10.68 -24.48 -54.18
C ASP A 6 9.48 -23.75 -53.56
N GLY A 7 9.71 -23.08 -52.42
CA GLY A 7 8.64 -22.36 -51.70
C GLY A 7 9.05 -21.66 -50.41
N ALA A 8 10.36 -21.47 -50.14
CA ALA A 8 10.84 -20.85 -48.90
C ALA A 8 11.62 -19.54 -49.11
N ALA A 9 11.66 -19.00 -50.34
CA ALA A 9 12.48 -17.82 -50.66
C ALA A 9 11.68 -16.53 -50.96
N ASP A 10 10.33 -16.55 -50.97
CA ASP A 10 9.52 -15.41 -51.43
C ASP A 10 8.57 -14.79 -50.39
N LEU A 11 8.72 -15.15 -49.10
CA LEU A 11 7.97 -14.55 -47.99
C LEU A 11 8.80 -13.57 -47.13
N LEU A 12 10.10 -13.45 -47.39
CA LEU A 12 11.03 -12.60 -46.64
C LEU A 12 11.26 -11.20 -47.26
N SER A 13 10.55 -10.81 -48.32
CA SER A 13 10.76 -9.55 -49.03
C SER A 13 9.68 -8.47 -48.78
N ARG A 14 8.70 -8.70 -47.89
CA ARG A 14 7.57 -7.77 -47.67
C ARG A 14 7.47 -7.05 -46.32
N PHE A 15 8.45 -7.20 -45.42
CA PHE A 15 8.52 -6.36 -44.21
C PHE A 15 9.77 -5.49 -44.22
N LYS A 16 9.66 -4.31 -44.85
CA LYS A 16 10.57 -3.20 -44.54
C LYS A 16 10.23 -2.69 -43.14
N MET A 17 11.05 -3.03 -42.15
CA MET A 17 11.03 -2.34 -40.86
C MET A 17 11.37 -0.87 -41.08
N ALA A 18 10.43 0.01 -40.72
CA ALA A 18 10.72 1.43 -40.51
C ALA A 18 11.31 1.59 -39.10
N PRO A 19 12.29 2.49 -38.89
CA PRO A 19 12.85 2.73 -37.58
C PRO A 19 11.79 3.39 -36.69
N VAL A 20 11.44 2.74 -35.57
CA VAL A 20 10.59 3.33 -34.54
C VAL A 20 11.50 4.18 -33.66
N SER A 21 11.46 5.50 -33.86
CA SER A 21 11.99 6.48 -32.93
C SER A 21 11.15 6.45 -31.65
N ALA A 22 11.72 5.95 -30.55
CA ALA A 22 11.13 6.07 -29.22
C ALA A 22 11.04 7.56 -28.86
N SER A 23 9.83 8.10 -28.98
CA SER A 23 9.50 9.44 -28.51
C SER A 23 8.76 9.26 -27.19
N VAL A 24 9.42 9.60 -26.09
CA VAL A 24 8.81 9.69 -24.77
C VAL A 24 7.66 10.70 -24.84
N ARG A 25 6.43 10.20 -24.84
CA ARG A 25 5.23 10.96 -24.46
C ARG A 25 4.61 10.25 -23.26
N ALA A 26 5.31 10.29 -22.14
CA ALA A 26 4.69 10.09 -20.84
C ALA A 26 4.04 11.43 -20.43
N VAL A 27 2.91 11.32 -19.72
CA VAL A 27 2.17 12.34 -18.95
C VAL A 27 0.78 12.74 -19.48
N ASP A 28 0.49 12.77 -20.78
CA ASP A 28 -0.81 13.35 -21.26
C ASP A 28 -1.94 12.36 -21.59
N THR A 29 -1.73 11.04 -21.55
CA THR A 29 -2.80 10.04 -21.85
C THR A 29 -3.55 9.50 -20.63
N LEU A 30 -3.18 9.88 -19.41
CA LEU A 30 -3.76 9.32 -18.17
C LEU A 30 -5.17 9.83 -17.83
N SER A 31 -5.71 10.80 -18.58
CA SER A 31 -7.06 11.34 -18.35
C SER A 31 -8.21 10.38 -18.71
N ALA A 32 -7.96 9.28 -19.41
CA ALA A 32 -9.01 8.39 -19.93
C ALA A 32 -9.15 7.05 -19.19
N GLU A 33 -8.16 6.61 -18.40
CA GLU A 33 -8.12 5.26 -17.82
C GLU A 33 -8.44 5.17 -16.32
N PHE A 34 -8.65 6.32 -15.66
CA PHE A 34 -9.07 6.38 -14.25
C PHE A 34 -10.40 7.14 -14.13
N PRO A 35 -11.56 6.54 -14.45
CA PRO A 35 -12.82 7.18 -14.09
C PRO A 35 -12.93 7.24 -12.57
N ALA A 36 -13.08 8.45 -12.04
CA ALA A 36 -13.42 8.71 -10.65
C ALA A 36 -14.55 7.75 -10.21
N ILE A 37 -14.30 7.00 -9.13
CA ILE A 37 -15.27 6.09 -8.53
C ILE A 37 -16.47 6.91 -8.07
N LYS A 38 -17.53 6.96 -8.90
CA LYS A 38 -18.83 7.46 -8.49
C LYS A 38 -19.58 6.33 -7.78
N VAL A 39 -19.59 6.37 -6.45
CA VAL A 39 -20.43 5.50 -5.63
C VAL A 39 -21.88 5.97 -5.76
N SER A 40 -22.70 5.22 -6.51
CA SER A 40 -24.16 5.27 -6.33
C SER A 40 -24.79 3.90 -6.59
N GLY A 41 -25.24 3.28 -5.51
CA GLY A 41 -26.39 2.37 -5.44
C GLY A 41 -26.26 1.02 -6.16
N LEU A 42 -25.81 -0.01 -5.45
CA LEU A 42 -26.02 -1.40 -5.86
C LEU A 42 -26.60 -2.22 -4.70
N LYS A 43 -27.74 -2.87 -4.99
CA LYS A 43 -28.45 -3.81 -4.12
C LYS A 43 -27.62 -5.09 -3.97
N ALA A 44 -27.55 -5.60 -2.74
CA ALA A 44 -26.86 -6.83 -2.37
C ALA A 44 -27.33 -8.04 -3.21
N GLN A 45 -26.37 -8.81 -3.74
CA GLN A 45 -26.59 -10.17 -4.22
C GLN A 45 -26.32 -11.18 -3.10
N PRO A 46 -27.02 -12.33 -3.07
CA PRO A 46 -26.88 -13.32 -2.00
C PRO A 46 -25.56 -14.09 -2.10
N PRO A 47 -25.05 -14.61 -0.95
CA PRO A 47 -23.74 -15.24 -0.88
C PRO A 47 -23.68 -16.58 -1.64
N ILE A 48 -22.54 -16.82 -2.28
CA ILE A 48 -22.19 -18.09 -2.94
C ILE A 48 -21.75 -19.11 -1.88
N PRO A 49 -22.25 -20.37 -1.91
CA PRO A 49 -21.92 -21.38 -0.92
C PRO A 49 -20.46 -21.88 -1.05
N ARG A 50 -19.79 -22.03 0.10
CA ARG A 50 -18.42 -22.54 0.24
C ARG A 50 -18.38 -24.08 0.05
N PRO A 51 -17.34 -24.65 -0.58
CA PRO A 51 -17.11 -26.09 -0.55
C PRO A 51 -16.61 -26.55 0.84
N PRO A 52 -16.88 -27.80 1.26
CA PRO A 52 -16.51 -28.29 2.59
C PRO A 52 -15.00 -28.52 2.71
N LEU A 53 -14.41 -28.06 3.83
CA LEU A 53 -13.06 -28.41 4.26
C LEU A 53 -13.00 -29.92 4.60
N LEU A 54 -12.04 -30.63 4.01
CA LEU A 54 -11.64 -31.96 4.46
C LEU A 54 -10.73 -31.82 5.70
N VAL A 55 -11.25 -32.18 6.86
CA VAL A 55 -10.50 -32.26 8.12
C VAL A 55 -9.96 -33.68 8.26
N PHE A 56 -8.63 -33.82 8.35
CA PHE A 56 -8.01 -35.08 8.77
C PHE A 56 -8.00 -35.12 10.30
N GLU A 57 -8.84 -35.98 10.89
CA GLU A 57 -8.84 -36.26 12.33
C GLU A 57 -7.70 -37.21 12.68
N ASN A 58 -6.87 -36.82 13.65
CA ASN A 58 -5.82 -37.67 14.21
C ASN A 58 -6.36 -38.32 15.49
N GLU A 59 -6.49 -39.65 15.48
CA GLU A 59 -6.90 -40.45 16.63
C GLU A 59 -5.82 -40.43 17.72
N ASN A 60 -6.11 -39.82 18.88
CA ASN A 60 -5.98 -40.44 20.21
C ASN A 60 -6.01 -39.42 21.35
N THR A 61 -6.91 -39.71 22.30
CA THR A 61 -6.91 -39.43 23.75
C THR A 61 -8.04 -38.53 24.29
N HIS A 62 -9.05 -39.22 24.81
CA HIS A 62 -9.94 -38.80 25.91
C HIS A 62 -9.90 -39.92 26.97
N PRO A 63 -10.25 -39.71 28.26
CA PRO A 63 -11.33 -38.81 28.70
C PRO A 63 -11.15 -38.08 30.05
N LYS A 64 -11.96 -37.05 30.28
CA LYS A 64 -13.02 -37.09 31.33
C LYS A 64 -13.97 -35.90 31.25
N ALA A 65 -15.25 -36.24 31.26
CA ALA A 65 -16.41 -35.37 31.16
C ALA A 65 -16.79 -34.74 32.51
N MET A 66 -17.39 -33.54 32.45
CA MET A 66 -18.52 -33.16 33.31
C MET A 66 -19.23 -31.93 32.72
N ASN A 67 -20.54 -32.05 32.53
CA ASN A 67 -21.52 -30.99 32.27
C ASN A 67 -22.86 -31.53 32.85
N PRO A 68 -23.96 -30.77 32.99
CA PRO A 68 -24.14 -29.31 33.02
C PRO A 68 -25.04 -28.86 34.21
N ARG A 69 -25.28 -27.56 34.38
CA ARG A 69 -26.56 -27.05 34.90
C ARG A 69 -26.99 -25.79 34.17
N GLU A 70 -28.14 -25.92 33.53
CA GLU A 70 -29.00 -24.88 32.99
C GLU A 70 -29.62 -24.05 34.12
N GLU A 71 -29.98 -22.79 33.85
CA GLU A 71 -31.29 -22.21 34.22
C GLU A 71 -31.42 -20.78 33.66
N HIS A 72 -32.41 -20.60 32.78
CA HIS A 72 -33.15 -19.35 32.53
C HIS A 72 -34.57 -19.60 33.06
N PRO A 73 -35.32 -18.59 33.56
CA PRO A 73 -36.20 -17.86 32.61
C PRO A 73 -36.61 -16.40 32.97
N GLN A 74 -36.93 -15.66 31.90
CA GLN A 74 -38.10 -14.78 31.67
C GLN A 74 -38.39 -13.52 32.52
N ASN A 75 -38.32 -12.38 31.81
CA ASN A 75 -39.42 -11.46 31.43
C ASN A 75 -40.31 -10.79 32.51
N ASN A 76 -40.32 -9.45 32.54
CA ASN A 76 -41.52 -8.60 32.32
C ASN A 76 -41.26 -7.10 32.64
N GLN A 77 -41.51 -6.23 31.65
CA GLN A 77 -42.05 -4.89 31.89
C GLN A 77 -43.59 -4.96 31.98
N PRO A 78 -44.28 -3.93 32.52
CA PRO A 78 -44.88 -2.95 31.62
C PRO A 78 -44.97 -1.49 32.13
N HIS A 79 -45.25 -0.62 31.15
CA HIS A 79 -45.66 0.80 31.17
C HIS A 79 -46.80 1.21 32.12
N ALA A 80 -46.84 2.50 32.51
CA ALA A 80 -47.98 3.44 32.38
C ALA A 80 -47.63 4.83 32.99
N ALA A 81 -47.74 5.93 32.22
CA ALA A 81 -48.81 6.97 32.25
C ALA A 81 -48.53 8.12 33.26
N ALA A 82 -48.26 9.35 32.80
CA ALA A 82 -49.18 10.42 32.37
C ALA A 82 -49.60 11.35 33.54
N GLY A 83 -49.46 12.67 33.33
CA GLY A 83 -49.87 13.71 34.26
C GLY A 83 -49.59 15.11 33.72
N GLU A 84 -50.53 15.65 32.96
CA GLU A 84 -50.65 17.06 32.59
C GLU A 84 -50.94 17.93 33.83
N THR A 85 -50.55 19.20 33.81
CA THR A 85 -51.48 20.33 34.06
C THR A 85 -50.80 21.67 33.77
N ALA A 86 -51.55 22.51 33.06
CA ALA A 86 -51.23 23.87 32.69
C ALA A 86 -51.70 24.88 33.77
N ASN A 87 -51.01 26.02 33.87
CA ASN A 87 -51.67 27.34 33.92
C ASN A 87 -50.66 28.51 33.88
N SER A 88 -50.88 29.43 32.95
CA SER A 88 -50.42 30.84 33.02
C SER A 88 -51.44 31.68 33.84
N PRO A 89 -51.15 32.94 34.23
CA PRO A 89 -51.26 34.08 33.29
C PRO A 89 -50.30 35.29 33.51
N ALA A 90 -49.99 35.95 32.38
CA ALA A 90 -49.92 37.40 32.03
C ALA A 90 -49.35 38.53 32.95
N GLY A 91 -48.57 39.42 32.29
CA GLY A 91 -48.35 40.86 32.59
C GLY A 91 -47.06 41.16 33.38
N THR A 92 -46.16 42.10 33.05
CA THR A 92 -46.31 43.46 32.48
C THR A 92 -44.97 44.00 31.94
N ALA A 93 -45.07 45.04 31.12
CA ALA A 93 -44.03 45.76 30.37
C ALA A 93 -42.89 46.41 31.18
N GLY A 94 -41.71 46.50 30.55
CA GLY A 94 -40.56 47.29 30.98
C GLY A 94 -39.61 47.54 29.80
N THR A 95 -39.74 48.70 29.17
CA THR A 95 -38.88 49.24 28.10
C THR A 95 -37.53 49.71 28.65
N THR A 96 -36.43 49.23 28.08
CA THR A 96 -35.07 49.74 28.29
C THR A 96 -34.44 49.97 26.90
N PRO A 97 -33.69 51.06 26.65
CA PRO A 97 -33.23 51.40 25.30
C PRO A 97 -32.12 50.46 24.84
N ALA A 98 -32.28 49.88 23.65
CA ALA A 98 -31.24 49.13 22.97
C ALA A 98 -30.13 50.08 22.53
N ASN A 99 -28.91 49.78 22.98
CA ASN A 99 -27.69 50.39 22.50
C ASN A 99 -27.32 49.66 21.20
N ASP A 100 -27.55 50.29 20.04
CA ASP A 100 -27.10 49.81 18.74
C ASP A 100 -25.58 49.95 18.64
N THR A 101 -24.86 49.03 19.29
CA THR A 101 -23.52 48.65 18.86
C THR A 101 -23.68 47.54 17.85
N ALA A 102 -23.70 47.91 16.56
CA ALA A 102 -23.48 46.98 15.46
C ALA A 102 -22.11 46.30 15.69
N THR A 103 -22.14 45.15 16.36
CA THR A 103 -21.04 44.21 16.36
C THR A 103 -20.95 43.72 14.94
N HIS A 104 -19.94 44.20 14.20
CA HIS A 104 -19.45 43.46 13.06
C HIS A 104 -19.04 42.08 13.58
N ALA A 105 -19.97 41.13 13.56
CA ALA A 105 -19.65 39.73 13.62
C ALA A 105 -18.87 39.46 12.34
N THR A 106 -17.55 39.61 12.41
CA THR A 106 -16.64 38.95 11.50
C THR A 106 -17.04 37.49 11.59
N THR A 107 -17.74 36.97 10.58
CA THR A 107 -17.91 35.52 10.42
C THR A 107 -16.49 34.97 10.41
N ALA A 108 -16.05 34.41 11.53
CA ALA A 108 -14.77 33.74 11.61
C ALA A 108 -14.79 32.69 10.51
N HIS A 109 -13.89 32.83 9.54
CA HIS A 109 -13.76 31.83 8.49
C HIS A 109 -13.40 30.52 9.19
N GLN A 110 -14.28 29.53 9.09
CA GLN A 110 -14.03 28.22 9.64
C GLN A 110 -12.80 27.66 8.93
N ARG A 111 -11.72 27.41 9.68
CA ARG A 111 -10.47 26.96 9.07
C ARG A 111 -10.60 25.52 8.59
N THR A 112 -10.24 25.25 7.35
CA THR A 112 -10.17 23.90 6.80
C THR A 112 -8.73 23.39 6.89
N ILE A 113 -8.52 22.32 7.65
CA ILE A 113 -7.19 21.72 7.88
C ILE A 113 -7.19 20.29 7.36
N ILE A 114 -6.29 19.99 6.45
CA ILE A 114 -6.06 18.62 5.97
C ILE A 114 -4.94 18.00 6.81
N ILE A 115 -5.18 16.82 7.34
CA ILE A 115 -4.21 16.05 8.11
C ILE A 115 -3.94 14.75 7.35
N ALA A 116 -2.76 14.68 6.74
CA ALA A 116 -2.35 13.62 5.81
C ALA A 116 -0.99 13.00 6.18
N PRO A 117 -0.84 12.38 7.36
CA PRO A 117 0.40 11.72 7.76
C PRO A 117 0.58 10.36 7.09
N ASP A 118 1.83 9.92 7.01
CA ASP A 118 2.19 8.52 6.79
C ASP A 118 2.18 7.76 8.13
N SER A 119 2.34 6.44 8.09
CA SER A 119 2.65 5.63 9.26
C SER A 119 3.99 6.03 9.89
N LEU A 120 4.04 5.98 11.22
CA LEU A 120 5.30 6.07 11.96
C LEU A 120 5.77 4.64 12.23
N LYS A 121 6.68 4.14 11.38
CA LYS A 121 7.15 2.73 11.39
C LYS A 121 7.40 2.21 12.81
N GLY A 122 6.71 1.12 13.15
CA GLY A 122 6.82 0.44 14.44
C GLY A 122 6.18 1.16 15.64
N THR A 123 5.42 2.25 15.42
CA THR A 123 4.85 3.07 16.50
C THR A 123 3.38 3.43 16.31
N ALA A 124 2.96 3.92 15.14
CA ALA A 124 1.57 4.28 14.85
C ALA A 124 1.23 4.06 13.37
N THR A 125 0.02 3.60 13.10
CA THR A 125 -0.57 3.61 11.76
C THR A 125 -0.83 5.04 11.28
N ALA A 126 -0.96 5.24 9.96
CA ALA A 126 -1.30 6.55 9.40
C ALA A 126 -2.63 7.10 9.96
N GLN A 127 -3.60 6.22 10.22
CA GLN A 127 -4.90 6.58 10.80
C GLN A 127 -4.77 7.06 12.26
N GLU A 128 -4.01 6.33 13.09
CA GLU A 128 -3.74 6.73 14.48
C GLU A 128 -2.97 8.05 14.52
N ALA A 129 -1.98 8.22 13.64
CA ALA A 129 -1.23 9.45 13.53
C ALA A 129 -2.13 10.64 13.14
N ALA A 130 -3.01 10.44 12.16
CA ALA A 130 -3.94 11.46 11.71
C ALA A 130 -4.90 11.88 12.84
N GLN A 131 -5.42 10.90 13.58
CA GLN A 131 -6.34 11.15 14.69
C GLN A 131 -5.66 11.90 15.84
N ALA A 132 -4.46 11.50 16.26
CA ALA A 132 -3.73 12.16 17.33
C ALA A 132 -3.40 13.62 17.00
N LEU A 133 -2.93 13.89 15.78
CA LEU A 133 -2.70 15.26 15.30
C LEU A 133 -4.00 16.07 15.29
N ALA A 134 -5.11 15.48 14.82
CA ALA A 134 -6.41 16.14 14.78
C ALA A 134 -6.91 16.53 16.17
N ASP A 135 -6.75 15.66 17.15
CA ASP A 135 -7.17 15.94 18.53
C ASP A 135 -6.32 17.04 19.14
N GLY A 136 -5.02 17.07 18.83
CA GLY A 136 -4.13 18.18 19.16
C GLY A 136 -4.58 19.51 18.56
N VAL A 137 -4.91 19.51 17.27
CA VAL A 137 -5.42 20.71 16.56
C VAL A 137 -6.73 21.19 17.16
N ARG A 138 -7.70 20.28 17.40
CA ARG A 138 -9.01 20.62 17.99
C ARG A 138 -8.91 21.20 19.40
N SER A 139 -7.86 20.86 20.14
CA SER A 139 -7.62 21.43 21.47
C SER A 139 -7.36 22.95 21.46
N VAL A 140 -6.97 23.50 20.30
CA VAL A 140 -6.67 24.93 20.09
C VAL A 140 -7.69 25.58 19.16
N LEU A 141 -8.04 24.89 18.06
CA LEU A 141 -8.97 25.33 17.02
C LEU A 141 -10.22 24.45 17.04
N ALA A 142 -11.07 24.65 18.04
CA ALA A 142 -12.24 23.79 18.28
C ALA A 142 -13.29 23.83 17.15
N ASP A 143 -13.32 24.90 16.36
CA ASP A 143 -14.23 25.11 15.24
C ASP A 143 -13.64 24.70 13.89
N ALA A 144 -12.37 24.30 13.80
CA ALA A 144 -11.75 23.91 12.54
C ALA A 144 -12.46 22.70 11.89
N GLU A 145 -12.70 22.80 10.58
CA GLU A 145 -13.06 21.66 9.76
C GLU A 145 -11.78 20.83 9.51
N ILE A 146 -11.76 19.59 9.99
CA ILE A 146 -10.60 18.71 9.84
C ILE A 146 -10.93 17.58 8.87
N ILE A 147 -10.14 17.49 7.81
CA ILE A 147 -10.17 16.41 6.82
C ILE A 147 -9.01 15.46 7.13
N LEU A 148 -9.32 14.25 7.58
CA LEU A 148 -8.31 13.20 7.74
C LEU A 148 -8.10 12.49 6.40
N ALA A 149 -6.86 12.46 5.95
CA ALA A 149 -6.47 11.83 4.70
C ALA A 149 -5.19 11.01 4.94
N PRO A 150 -5.25 9.90 5.70
CA PRO A 150 -4.08 9.06 5.96
C PRO A 150 -3.43 8.63 4.64
N MET A 151 -2.12 8.74 4.61
CA MET A 151 -1.29 8.51 3.43
C MET A 151 -0.47 7.23 3.58
N ALA A 152 0.07 6.77 2.46
CA ALA A 152 1.08 5.72 2.41
C ALA A 152 1.92 5.88 1.13
N ASP A 153 3.11 5.28 1.09
CA ASP A 153 4.06 5.40 -0.02
C ASP A 153 4.22 4.13 -0.87
N GLY A 154 3.46 3.07 -0.59
CA GLY A 154 3.64 1.75 -1.18
C GLY A 154 4.31 0.74 -0.24
N GLY A 155 4.64 1.14 0.99
CA GLY A 155 5.07 0.25 2.07
C GLY A 155 3.93 -0.40 2.87
N GLU A 156 4.28 -0.95 4.02
CA GLU A 156 3.36 -1.56 4.97
C GLU A 156 2.25 -0.58 5.39
N GLY A 157 1.00 -1.04 5.35
CA GLY A 157 -0.18 -0.24 5.67
C GLY A 157 -0.79 0.47 4.46
N THR A 158 -0.19 0.38 3.27
CA THR A 158 -0.74 0.97 2.04
C THR A 158 -2.07 0.32 1.69
N ALA A 159 -2.17 -1.02 1.75
CA ALA A 159 -3.41 -1.73 1.46
C ALA A 159 -4.59 -1.28 2.34
N ALA A 160 -4.32 -0.98 3.62
CA ALA A 160 -5.34 -0.55 4.58
C ALA A 160 -5.86 0.88 4.34
N THR A 161 -5.20 1.67 3.48
CA THR A 161 -5.69 3.00 3.09
C THR A 161 -6.84 2.93 2.09
N PHE A 162 -7.02 1.78 1.42
CA PHE A 162 -8.09 1.57 0.46
C PHE A 162 -9.36 1.05 1.14
N GLN A 163 -10.50 1.36 0.53
CA GLN A 163 -11.78 0.79 0.94
C GLN A 163 -11.83 -0.68 0.53
N GLY A 164 -12.67 -1.47 1.19
CA GLY A 164 -12.91 -2.86 0.84
C GLY A 164 -13.08 -3.76 2.05
N GLN A 165 -13.19 -5.06 1.78
CA GLN A 165 -13.19 -6.08 2.82
C GLN A 165 -11.75 -6.48 3.11
N GLU A 166 -11.32 -6.36 4.38
CA GLU A 166 -10.08 -6.99 4.84
C GLU A 166 -10.26 -8.52 4.91
N ILE A 167 -9.29 -9.24 4.35
CA ILE A 167 -9.26 -10.69 4.27
C ILE A 167 -7.95 -11.16 4.88
N THR A 168 -8.04 -11.93 5.96
CA THR A 168 -6.89 -12.57 6.62
C THR A 168 -6.91 -14.06 6.33
N LEU A 169 -5.74 -14.63 6.03
CA LEU A 169 -5.57 -16.06 5.79
C LEU A 169 -4.20 -16.56 6.28
N PRO A 170 -4.09 -17.87 6.62
CA PRO A 170 -2.81 -18.48 6.91
C PRO A 170 -1.94 -18.54 5.65
N THR A 171 -0.66 -18.22 5.81
CA THR A 171 0.37 -18.29 4.78
C THR A 171 1.73 -18.59 5.44
N VAL A 172 2.82 -18.31 4.75
CA VAL A 172 4.17 -18.35 5.31
C VAL A 172 4.84 -16.98 5.20
N ASP A 173 5.73 -16.68 6.13
CA ASP A 173 6.57 -15.51 6.03
C ASP A 173 7.73 -15.71 5.04
N ALA A 174 8.56 -14.67 4.84
CA ALA A 174 9.72 -14.74 3.95
C ALA A 174 10.71 -15.87 4.30
N MET A 175 10.68 -16.40 5.53
CA MET A 175 11.51 -17.52 5.98
C MET A 175 10.84 -18.89 5.84
N GLY A 176 9.58 -18.94 5.41
CA GLY A 176 8.80 -20.16 5.30
C GLY A 176 8.17 -20.59 6.62
N ARG A 177 8.13 -19.72 7.64
CA ARG A 177 7.44 -20.00 8.92
C ARG A 177 5.97 -19.67 8.77
N LEU A 178 5.08 -20.46 9.37
CA LEU A 178 3.65 -20.19 9.34
C LEU A 178 3.33 -18.83 9.97
N CYS A 179 2.51 -18.05 9.27
CA CYS A 179 1.98 -16.78 9.76
C CYS A 179 0.56 -16.56 9.23
N GLU A 180 -0.08 -15.49 9.70
CA GLU A 180 -1.27 -14.94 9.06
C GLU A 180 -0.90 -13.64 8.37
N ALA A 181 -1.53 -13.37 7.23
CA ALA A 181 -1.37 -12.11 6.53
C ALA A 181 -2.72 -11.64 5.99
N SER A 182 -2.87 -10.31 5.91
CA SER A 182 -4.08 -9.66 5.44
C SER A 182 -3.89 -8.96 4.10
N TYR A 183 -4.97 -8.81 3.35
CA TYR A 183 -5.09 -7.89 2.22
C TYR A 183 -6.49 -7.31 2.14
N VAL A 184 -6.70 -6.28 1.32
CA VAL A 184 -8.01 -5.64 1.13
C VAL A 184 -8.56 -5.98 -0.25
N LEU A 185 -9.83 -6.40 -0.33
CA LEU A 185 -10.54 -6.65 -1.59
C LEU A 185 -11.69 -5.66 -1.76
N ASP A 186 -11.67 -4.89 -2.85
CA ASP A 186 -12.75 -4.01 -3.26
C ASP A 186 -13.22 -4.35 -4.69
N GLY A 187 -14.43 -4.91 -4.78
CA GLY A 187 -14.96 -5.41 -6.05
C GLY A 187 -14.03 -6.44 -6.69
N THR A 188 -13.36 -6.04 -7.77
CA THR A 188 -12.40 -6.88 -8.53
C THR A 188 -10.94 -6.43 -8.37
N THR A 189 -10.64 -5.53 -7.43
CA THR A 189 -9.28 -5.07 -7.15
C THR A 189 -8.85 -5.53 -5.77
N ALA A 190 -7.70 -6.21 -5.69
CA ALA A 190 -7.08 -6.53 -4.41
C ALA A 190 -5.86 -5.63 -4.17
N TYR A 191 -5.78 -5.09 -2.96
CA TYR A 191 -4.68 -4.28 -2.47
C TYR A 191 -3.87 -5.13 -1.49
N ILE A 192 -2.61 -5.39 -1.84
CA ILE A 192 -1.72 -6.28 -1.10
C ILE A 192 -0.45 -5.51 -0.80
N ASP A 193 0.02 -5.54 0.45
CA ASP A 193 1.37 -5.10 0.77
C ASP A 193 2.29 -6.31 0.76
N ILE A 194 3.41 -6.27 0.03
CA ILE A 194 4.36 -7.38 0.02
C ILE A 194 4.86 -7.68 1.44
N ALA A 195 4.95 -6.64 2.28
CA ALA A 195 5.35 -6.74 3.68
C ALA A 195 4.40 -7.58 4.55
N ALA A 196 3.13 -7.75 4.15
CA ALA A 196 2.14 -8.50 4.94
C ALA A 196 2.55 -9.97 5.14
N ALA A 197 3.21 -10.58 4.15
CA ALA A 197 3.77 -11.93 4.25
C ALA A 197 5.30 -11.93 4.14
N SER A 198 5.87 -11.08 3.29
CA SER A 198 7.30 -11.10 2.96
C SER A 198 8.05 -9.90 3.57
N GLY A 199 7.57 -9.37 4.70
CA GLY A 199 8.09 -8.17 5.34
C GLY A 199 9.31 -8.39 6.24
N LEU A 200 10.26 -7.45 6.19
CA LEU A 200 11.48 -7.48 7.00
C LEU A 200 11.21 -7.46 8.52
N PRO A 201 10.27 -6.65 9.07
CA PRO A 201 10.03 -6.63 10.51
C PRO A 201 9.66 -7.99 11.12
N ALA A 202 8.92 -8.82 10.38
CA ALA A 202 8.46 -10.12 10.85
C ALA A 202 9.58 -11.16 11.02
N VAL A 203 10.70 -10.98 10.29
CA VAL A 203 11.80 -11.96 10.24
C VAL A 203 13.05 -11.49 10.97
N MET A 204 13.14 -10.24 11.38
CA MET A 204 14.28 -9.72 12.14
C MET A 204 14.28 -10.14 13.62
N PRO A 205 15.46 -10.35 14.23
CA PRO A 205 16.82 -10.23 13.66
C PRO A 205 17.32 -11.47 12.90
N GLY A 206 16.46 -12.44 12.60
CA GLY A 206 16.84 -13.76 12.05
C GLY A 206 16.61 -13.93 10.55
N ASN A 207 16.59 -12.86 9.76
CA ASN A 207 16.40 -12.96 8.32
C ASN A 207 17.62 -13.63 7.67
N ASP A 208 17.38 -14.59 6.78
CA ASP A 208 18.40 -15.14 5.89
C ASP A 208 18.16 -14.61 4.47
N PRO A 209 18.81 -13.50 4.06
CA PRO A 209 18.58 -12.88 2.76
C PRO A 209 18.96 -13.78 1.58
N ALA A 210 19.76 -14.83 1.80
CA ALA A 210 20.10 -15.77 0.73
C ALA A 210 18.91 -16.66 0.35
N THR A 211 18.07 -17.02 1.32
CA THR A 211 16.97 -17.98 1.16
C THR A 211 15.57 -17.38 1.36
N ALA A 212 15.48 -16.12 1.79
CA ALA A 212 14.22 -15.41 1.94
C ALA A 212 13.50 -15.27 0.59
N ASP A 213 12.20 -15.58 0.55
CA ASP A 213 11.40 -15.56 -0.68
C ASP A 213 10.03 -14.88 -0.50
N THR A 214 9.37 -14.66 -1.64
CA THR A 214 8.06 -13.99 -1.73
C THR A 214 6.87 -14.95 -1.82
N TYR A 215 7.05 -16.24 -1.51
CA TYR A 215 6.01 -17.27 -1.70
C TYR A 215 4.73 -16.93 -0.94
N GLY A 216 4.87 -16.46 0.30
CA GLY A 216 3.75 -16.07 1.14
C GLY A 216 2.87 -14.98 0.54
N THR A 217 3.46 -14.00 -0.15
CA THR A 217 2.73 -12.97 -0.89
C THR A 217 2.00 -13.58 -2.09
N GLY A 218 2.62 -14.53 -2.78
CA GLY A 218 1.99 -15.27 -3.87
C GLY A 218 0.74 -16.04 -3.44
N VAL A 219 0.70 -16.57 -2.21
CA VAL A 219 -0.50 -17.18 -1.63
C VAL A 219 -1.64 -16.17 -1.48
N LEU A 220 -1.36 -14.93 -1.04
CA LEU A 220 -2.36 -13.87 -0.95
C LEU A 220 -2.92 -13.51 -2.33
N ILE A 221 -2.05 -13.39 -3.33
CA ILE A 221 -2.40 -13.11 -4.72
C ILE A 221 -3.31 -14.21 -5.27
N ALA A 222 -2.97 -15.48 -5.04
CA ALA A 222 -3.78 -16.62 -5.46
C ALA A 222 -5.16 -16.60 -4.79
N ASP A 223 -5.23 -16.37 -3.48
CA ASP A 223 -6.51 -16.27 -2.75
C ASP A 223 -7.36 -15.10 -3.27
N ALA A 224 -6.78 -13.92 -3.46
CA ALA A 224 -7.46 -12.76 -4.06
C ALA A 224 -8.06 -13.10 -5.43
N GLN A 225 -7.30 -13.78 -6.29
CA GLN A 225 -7.81 -14.24 -7.57
C GLN A 225 -8.99 -15.20 -7.40
N THR A 226 -8.92 -16.18 -6.49
CA THR A 226 -10.04 -17.11 -6.26
C THR A 226 -11.32 -16.41 -5.79
N ARG A 227 -11.19 -15.22 -5.21
CA ARG A 227 -12.32 -14.37 -4.78
C ARG A 227 -12.81 -13.41 -5.86
N GLY A 228 -12.24 -13.46 -7.06
CA GLY A 228 -12.69 -12.69 -8.21
C GLY A 228 -11.87 -11.44 -8.48
N ALA A 229 -10.71 -11.25 -7.84
CA ALA A 229 -9.79 -10.19 -8.23
C ALA A 229 -9.36 -10.37 -9.70
N GLN A 230 -9.33 -9.26 -10.43
CA GLN A 230 -8.85 -9.14 -11.81
C GLN A 230 -7.65 -8.18 -11.90
N ARG A 231 -7.44 -7.38 -10.84
CA ARG A 231 -6.35 -6.43 -10.69
C ARG A 231 -5.73 -6.57 -9.30
N ILE A 232 -4.41 -6.54 -9.25
CA ILE A 232 -3.64 -6.45 -8.01
C ILE A 232 -2.96 -5.08 -7.96
N VAL A 233 -3.17 -4.36 -6.86
CA VAL A 233 -2.34 -3.23 -6.46
C VAL A 233 -1.38 -3.74 -5.39
N LEU A 234 -0.10 -3.86 -5.73
CA LEU A 234 0.93 -4.44 -4.87
C LEU A 234 1.87 -3.36 -4.35
N GLY A 235 1.86 -3.10 -3.05
CA GLY A 235 2.85 -2.30 -2.35
C GLY A 235 4.18 -3.04 -2.23
N LEU A 236 5.27 -2.46 -2.73
CA LEU A 236 6.60 -3.09 -2.76
C LEU A 236 7.54 -2.67 -1.62
N GLY A 237 7.11 -1.76 -0.74
CA GLY A 237 7.92 -1.32 0.39
C GLY A 237 8.00 -2.36 1.52
N GLY A 238 9.10 -2.35 2.27
CA GLY A 238 9.26 -3.15 3.50
C GLY A 238 9.62 -4.64 3.32
N SER A 239 9.90 -5.10 2.10
CA SER A 239 10.29 -6.50 1.83
C SER A 239 11.54 -6.99 2.59
N ALA A 240 11.57 -8.28 2.92
CA ALA A 240 12.71 -9.01 3.47
C ALA A 240 13.60 -9.69 2.42
N THR A 241 13.16 -9.72 1.15
CA THR A 241 13.59 -10.68 0.14
C THR A 241 14.45 -10.04 -0.95
N VAL A 242 15.30 -10.83 -1.60
CA VAL A 242 15.98 -10.47 -2.87
C VAL A 242 15.91 -11.68 -3.80
N ASP A 243 14.70 -12.18 -4.06
CA ASP A 243 14.43 -13.40 -4.81
C ASP A 243 13.90 -13.14 -6.23
N GLY A 244 13.93 -11.89 -6.70
CA GLY A 244 13.40 -11.48 -8.00
C GLY A 244 11.89 -11.65 -8.14
N GLY A 245 11.16 -11.88 -7.04
CA GLY A 245 9.74 -12.23 -7.06
C GLY A 245 9.45 -13.68 -7.47
N THR A 246 10.46 -14.55 -7.47
CA THR A 246 10.29 -15.96 -7.88
C THR A 246 9.46 -16.78 -6.90
N GLY A 247 9.43 -16.41 -5.61
CA GLY A 247 8.48 -16.99 -4.67
C GLY A 247 7.02 -16.80 -5.09
N ILE A 248 6.65 -15.60 -5.56
CA ILE A 248 5.32 -15.33 -6.14
C ILE A 248 5.08 -16.24 -7.34
N LEU A 249 6.04 -16.36 -8.26
CA LEU A 249 5.89 -17.27 -9.42
C LEU A 249 5.60 -18.70 -8.99
N ILE A 250 6.35 -19.23 -8.02
CA ILE A 250 6.19 -20.59 -7.51
C ILE A 250 4.79 -20.78 -6.90
N ALA A 251 4.32 -19.83 -6.10
CA ALA A 251 2.96 -19.86 -5.53
C ALA A 251 1.86 -19.84 -6.60
N LEU A 252 2.11 -19.19 -7.74
CA LEU A 252 1.22 -19.18 -8.89
C LEU A 252 1.42 -20.38 -9.83
N GLY A 253 2.37 -21.29 -9.55
CA GLY A 253 2.61 -22.51 -10.33
C GLY A 253 3.64 -22.38 -11.45
N ALA A 254 4.43 -21.29 -11.48
CA ALA A 254 5.61 -21.14 -12.34
C ALA A 254 6.90 -21.42 -11.56
N THR A 255 7.65 -22.47 -11.95
CA THR A 255 8.79 -22.96 -11.18
C THR A 255 10.11 -22.68 -11.90
N PRO A 256 11.05 -21.92 -11.32
CA PRO A 256 12.40 -21.79 -11.83
C PRO A 256 13.14 -23.14 -11.82
N MET A 257 13.74 -23.50 -12.95
CA MET A 257 14.42 -24.78 -13.19
C MET A 257 15.90 -24.58 -13.55
N ASP A 258 16.75 -25.52 -13.12
CA ASP A 258 18.14 -25.61 -13.56
C ASP A 258 18.28 -26.23 -14.97
N GLN A 259 19.52 -26.33 -15.48
CA GLN A 259 19.80 -26.92 -16.80
C GLN A 259 19.46 -28.42 -16.89
N ALA A 260 19.40 -29.12 -15.75
CA ALA A 260 19.03 -30.53 -15.69
C ALA A 260 17.51 -30.74 -15.60
N GLY A 261 16.73 -29.66 -15.49
CA GLY A 261 15.26 -29.69 -15.34
C GLY A 261 14.78 -29.91 -13.91
N HIS A 262 15.63 -29.70 -12.90
CA HIS A 262 15.23 -29.76 -11.50
C HIS A 262 14.80 -28.38 -10.98
N PRO A 263 13.78 -28.32 -10.10
CA PRO A 263 13.41 -27.08 -9.42
C PRO A 263 14.59 -26.50 -8.62
N LEU A 264 14.77 -25.19 -8.73
CA LEU A 264 15.74 -24.48 -7.90
C LEU A 264 15.30 -24.45 -6.44
N LYS A 265 16.28 -24.25 -5.55
CA LYS A 265 16.00 -23.90 -4.15
C LYS A 265 15.40 -22.50 -4.08
N LYS A 266 14.67 -22.23 -3.00
CA LYS A 266 14.12 -20.90 -2.72
C LYS A 266 15.21 -19.83 -2.51
N GLY A 267 14.81 -18.57 -2.71
CA GLY A 267 15.63 -17.38 -2.49
C GLY A 267 16.50 -16.99 -3.67
N GLY A 268 17.11 -15.80 -3.59
CA GLY A 268 17.82 -15.18 -4.69
C GLY A 268 19.14 -15.84 -5.07
N VAL A 269 19.86 -16.42 -4.11
CA VAL A 269 21.20 -16.98 -4.37
C VAL A 269 21.15 -18.19 -5.29
N ALA A 270 20.07 -18.97 -5.22
CA ALA A 270 19.88 -20.14 -6.08
C ALA A 270 19.63 -19.76 -7.55
N LEU A 271 19.20 -18.51 -7.83
CA LEU A 271 18.86 -18.07 -9.18
C LEU A 271 20.05 -18.00 -10.13
N LYS A 272 21.28 -17.99 -9.62
CA LYS A 272 22.48 -18.06 -10.48
C LYS A 272 22.50 -19.30 -11.39
N ASP A 273 21.78 -20.35 -10.98
CA ASP A 273 21.71 -21.64 -11.69
C ASP A 273 20.43 -21.76 -12.57
N ILE A 274 19.63 -20.68 -12.69
CA ILE A 274 18.41 -20.68 -13.49
C ILE A 274 18.70 -20.89 -14.98
N ALA A 275 17.95 -21.80 -15.59
CA ALA A 275 18.00 -22.06 -17.03
C ALA A 275 16.67 -21.78 -17.73
N SER A 276 15.54 -22.04 -17.05
CA SER A 276 14.19 -21.81 -17.57
C SER A 276 13.18 -21.68 -16.45
N ILE A 277 11.95 -21.31 -16.78
CA ILE A 277 10.81 -21.31 -15.85
C ILE A 277 9.75 -22.25 -16.42
N ASP A 278 9.46 -23.34 -15.71
CA ASP A 278 8.38 -24.27 -16.06
C ASP A 278 7.03 -23.65 -15.70
N THR A 279 6.11 -23.66 -16.66
CA THR A 279 4.76 -23.06 -16.55
C THR A 279 3.66 -24.10 -16.68
N ALA A 280 3.99 -25.40 -16.65
CA ALA A 280 3.02 -26.48 -16.82
C ALA A 280 1.90 -26.48 -15.78
N GLN A 281 2.16 -25.94 -14.58
CA GLN A 281 1.19 -25.85 -13.48
C GLN A 281 0.71 -24.41 -13.23
N LEU A 282 0.97 -23.49 -14.16
CA LEU A 282 0.64 -22.08 -13.96
C LEU A 282 -0.87 -21.89 -13.76
N ASN A 283 -1.24 -21.23 -12.66
CA ASN A 283 -2.58 -20.68 -12.45
C ASN A 283 -2.77 -19.49 -13.41
N ILE A 284 -3.22 -19.80 -14.63
CA ILE A 284 -3.42 -18.82 -15.70
C ILE A 284 -4.32 -17.65 -15.25
N PRO A 285 -5.49 -17.86 -14.61
CA PRO A 285 -6.29 -16.77 -14.08
C PRO A 285 -5.53 -15.80 -13.17
N ALA A 286 -4.71 -16.30 -12.24
CA ALA A 286 -3.96 -15.44 -11.32
C ALA A 286 -2.81 -14.72 -12.02
N ALA A 287 -2.14 -15.40 -12.95
CA ALA A 287 -1.07 -14.80 -13.74
C ALA A 287 -1.57 -13.73 -14.72
N ALA A 288 -2.82 -13.83 -15.19
CA ALA A 288 -3.38 -12.95 -16.22
C ALA A 288 -3.93 -11.62 -15.68
N MET A 289 -3.91 -11.41 -14.35
CA MET A 289 -4.38 -10.18 -13.72
C MET A 289 -3.60 -8.96 -14.20
N GLU A 290 -4.24 -7.79 -14.10
CA GLU A 290 -3.56 -6.51 -14.24
C GLU A 290 -2.77 -6.19 -12.96
N TRP A 291 -1.57 -5.63 -13.12
CA TRP A 291 -0.66 -5.34 -12.02
C TRP A 291 -0.42 -3.84 -11.91
N VAL A 292 -0.65 -3.29 -10.73
CA VAL A 292 -0.19 -1.94 -10.36
C VAL A 292 0.81 -2.11 -9.22
N LEU A 293 2.07 -1.82 -9.49
CA LEU A 293 3.16 -1.96 -8.55
C LEU A 293 3.48 -0.59 -7.97
N LEU A 294 3.34 -0.45 -6.65
CA LEU A 294 3.62 0.79 -5.94
C LEU A 294 5.04 0.76 -5.38
N SER A 295 5.88 1.66 -5.84
CA SER A 295 7.27 1.78 -5.37
C SER A 295 7.74 3.22 -5.34
N ASP A 296 8.45 3.58 -4.27
CA ASP A 296 9.11 4.87 -4.06
C ASP A 296 10.59 4.85 -4.49
N VAL A 297 11.11 3.71 -4.97
CA VAL A 297 12.51 3.56 -5.39
C VAL A 297 12.63 3.52 -6.92
N THR A 298 13.70 4.12 -7.43
CA THR A 298 14.02 4.11 -8.86
C THR A 298 15.18 3.16 -9.20
N SER A 299 15.67 2.38 -8.23
CA SER A 299 16.77 1.43 -8.41
C SER A 299 16.52 0.48 -9.58
N PRO A 300 17.53 0.21 -10.44
CA PRO A 300 17.47 -0.88 -11.40
C PRO A 300 17.48 -2.24 -10.69
N ALA A 301 17.30 -3.33 -11.43
CA ALA A 301 17.31 -4.68 -10.87
C ALA A 301 18.69 -5.08 -10.29
N THR A 302 19.78 -4.79 -11.00
CA THR A 302 21.16 -5.22 -10.68
C THR A 302 22.16 -4.05 -10.67
N GLY A 303 23.39 -4.31 -10.20
CA GLY A 303 24.50 -3.36 -10.21
C GLY A 303 24.63 -2.57 -8.91
N SER A 304 25.50 -1.55 -8.90
CA SER A 304 25.84 -0.78 -7.69
C SER A 304 24.64 -0.08 -7.04
N ASP A 305 23.66 0.31 -7.86
CA ASP A 305 22.42 0.94 -7.43
C ASP A 305 21.22 -0.04 -7.43
N GLY A 306 21.51 -1.33 -7.66
CA GLY A 306 20.53 -2.41 -7.83
C GLY A 306 19.95 -2.96 -6.53
N ALA A 307 19.03 -3.92 -6.66
CA ALA A 307 18.25 -4.46 -5.54
C ALA A 307 19.13 -5.02 -4.41
N ALA A 308 20.13 -5.85 -4.76
CA ALA A 308 21.02 -6.50 -3.81
C ALA A 308 21.97 -5.50 -3.15
N ALA A 309 22.61 -4.63 -3.94
CA ALA A 309 23.61 -3.68 -3.44
C ALA A 309 23.01 -2.63 -2.48
N VAL A 310 21.85 -2.07 -2.83
CA VAL A 310 21.23 -0.98 -2.05
C VAL A 310 20.45 -1.52 -0.86
N PHE A 311 19.68 -2.60 -1.04
CA PHE A 311 18.72 -3.05 -0.03
C PHE A 311 19.13 -4.37 0.67
N GLY A 312 20.10 -5.10 0.14
CA GLY A 312 20.60 -6.33 0.76
C GLY A 312 21.18 -6.13 2.17
N PRO A 313 22.04 -5.12 2.42
CA PRO A 313 22.66 -4.93 3.73
C PRO A 313 21.67 -4.76 4.88
N GLN A 314 20.61 -3.96 4.69
CA GLN A 314 19.56 -3.79 5.72
C GLN A 314 18.72 -5.07 5.94
N LYS A 315 18.72 -6.00 4.97
CA LYS A 315 18.07 -7.31 5.07
C LYS A 315 18.99 -8.37 5.70
N GLY A 316 20.20 -8.01 6.11
CA GLY A 316 21.18 -8.88 6.75
C GLY A 316 22.23 -9.47 5.81
N ALA A 317 22.32 -9.02 4.56
CA ALA A 317 23.27 -9.58 3.59
C ALA A 317 24.67 -8.99 3.82
N ASP A 318 25.67 -9.85 3.96
CA ASP A 318 27.07 -9.44 3.87
C ASP A 318 27.49 -9.22 2.42
N ALA A 319 28.73 -8.75 2.20
CA ALA A 319 29.22 -8.42 0.86
C ALA A 319 29.24 -9.63 -0.10
N GLU A 320 29.52 -10.83 0.40
CA GLU A 320 29.50 -12.06 -0.39
C GLU A 320 28.06 -12.41 -0.81
N THR A 321 27.12 -12.34 0.13
CA THR A 321 25.71 -12.58 -0.11
C THR A 321 25.14 -11.55 -1.09
N VAL A 322 25.49 -10.27 -0.96
CA VAL A 322 25.10 -9.22 -1.90
C VAL A 322 25.57 -9.56 -3.32
N ALA A 323 26.82 -9.94 -3.50
CA ALA A 323 27.35 -10.31 -4.82
C ALA A 323 26.65 -11.55 -5.40
N ALA A 324 26.36 -12.54 -4.57
CA ALA A 324 25.65 -13.75 -4.99
C ALA A 324 24.19 -13.47 -5.37
N LEU A 325 23.50 -12.59 -4.63
CA LEU A 325 22.15 -12.15 -4.93
C LEU A 325 22.09 -11.36 -6.24
N ASP A 326 23.02 -10.40 -6.44
CA ASP A 326 23.08 -9.61 -7.67
C ASP A 326 23.29 -10.50 -8.91
N ALA A 327 24.21 -11.47 -8.81
CA ALA A 327 24.42 -12.47 -9.87
C ALA A 327 23.18 -13.35 -10.11
N GLY A 328 22.41 -13.66 -9.07
CA GLY A 328 21.15 -14.39 -9.19
C GLY A 328 20.06 -13.60 -9.93
N ILE A 329 19.91 -12.31 -9.61
CA ILE A 329 18.98 -11.44 -10.33
C ILE A 329 19.42 -11.24 -11.79
N GLU A 330 20.72 -11.09 -12.05
CA GLU A 330 21.26 -11.00 -13.40
C GLU A 330 20.94 -12.26 -14.23
N ALA A 331 21.10 -13.45 -13.65
CA ALA A 331 20.72 -14.70 -14.30
C ALA A 331 19.20 -14.79 -14.58
N LEU A 332 18.37 -14.28 -13.67
CA LEU A 332 16.92 -14.18 -13.88
C LEU A 332 16.57 -13.24 -15.04
N LEU A 333 17.22 -12.08 -15.16
CA LEU A 333 17.04 -11.17 -16.30
C LEU A 333 17.39 -11.85 -17.62
N GLN A 334 18.48 -12.62 -17.66
CA GLN A 334 18.88 -13.38 -18.85
C GLN A 334 17.87 -14.47 -19.21
N ALA A 335 17.34 -15.20 -18.23
CA ALA A 335 16.35 -16.26 -18.46
C ALA A 335 14.97 -15.72 -18.88
N THR A 336 14.60 -14.52 -18.43
CA THR A 336 13.29 -13.91 -18.69
C THR A 336 13.28 -12.97 -19.90
N GLY A 337 14.44 -12.41 -20.26
CA GLY A 337 14.57 -11.37 -21.30
C GLY A 337 14.03 -10.00 -20.87
N VAL A 338 13.73 -9.81 -19.59
CA VAL A 338 13.22 -8.56 -19.03
C VAL A 338 14.34 -7.51 -18.95
N ASP A 339 14.03 -6.26 -19.31
CA ASP A 339 14.95 -5.14 -19.15
C ASP A 339 15.02 -4.69 -17.67
N GLY A 340 16.09 -5.09 -16.98
CA GLY A 340 16.34 -4.73 -15.59
C GLY A 340 16.79 -3.27 -15.37
N SER A 341 17.05 -2.51 -16.43
CA SER A 341 17.48 -1.10 -16.33
C SER A 341 16.32 -0.12 -16.15
N ILE A 342 15.08 -0.58 -16.36
CA ILE A 342 13.88 0.23 -16.15
C ILE A 342 13.87 0.74 -14.69
N PRO A 343 13.66 2.05 -14.46
CA PRO A 343 13.63 2.61 -13.10
C PRO A 343 12.60 1.90 -12.22
N GLY A 344 13.05 1.46 -11.04
CA GLY A 344 12.23 0.79 -10.03
C GLY A 344 12.16 -0.74 -10.18
N MET A 345 12.84 -1.32 -11.18
CA MET A 345 12.94 -2.78 -11.32
C MET A 345 13.65 -3.46 -10.15
N GLY A 346 14.41 -2.73 -9.32
CA GLY A 346 15.02 -3.24 -8.09
C GLY A 346 14.09 -3.27 -6.88
N ALA A 347 12.87 -2.73 -7.00
CA ALA A 347 11.92 -2.69 -5.90
C ALA A 347 11.59 -4.09 -5.37
N ALA A 348 11.38 -4.19 -4.05
CA ALA A 348 11.07 -5.45 -3.37
C ALA A 348 11.98 -6.63 -3.77
N GLY A 349 13.30 -6.41 -3.86
CA GLY A 349 14.21 -7.50 -4.21
C GLY A 349 14.11 -7.93 -5.67
N ALA A 350 13.84 -6.97 -6.56
CA ALA A 350 13.58 -7.16 -7.98
C ALA A 350 12.29 -7.94 -8.33
N THR A 351 11.29 -7.91 -7.46
CA THR A 351 9.96 -8.50 -7.71
C THR A 351 9.32 -8.05 -9.04
N PRO A 352 9.43 -6.78 -9.49
CA PRO A 352 8.92 -6.36 -10.79
C PRO A 352 9.45 -7.19 -11.97
N VAL A 353 10.64 -7.79 -11.89
CA VAL A 353 11.21 -8.66 -12.95
C VAL A 353 10.29 -9.83 -13.23
N SER A 354 9.95 -10.61 -12.21
CA SER A 354 9.09 -11.78 -12.37
C SER A 354 7.67 -11.42 -12.79
N LEU A 355 7.09 -10.34 -12.23
CA LEU A 355 5.73 -9.93 -12.57
C LEU A 355 5.63 -9.38 -14.00
N MET A 356 6.65 -8.65 -14.47
CA MET A 356 6.70 -8.16 -15.85
C MET A 356 6.91 -9.30 -16.84
N TRP A 357 7.77 -10.27 -16.53
CA TRP A 357 7.90 -11.50 -17.31
C TRP A 357 6.56 -12.24 -17.39
N LEU A 358 5.88 -12.44 -16.26
CA LEU A 358 4.62 -13.17 -16.20
C LEU A 358 3.51 -12.49 -17.00
N SER A 359 3.39 -11.17 -16.86
CA SER A 359 2.43 -10.37 -17.63
C SER A 359 2.73 -10.43 -19.14
N THR A 360 4.00 -10.29 -19.53
CA THR A 360 4.43 -10.37 -20.94
C THR A 360 4.20 -11.76 -21.52
N LEU A 361 4.45 -12.82 -20.75
CA LEU A 361 4.21 -14.21 -21.15
C LEU A 361 2.74 -14.44 -21.53
N LEU A 362 1.80 -13.88 -20.75
CA LEU A 362 0.38 -14.12 -20.96
C LEU A 362 -0.28 -13.17 -21.96
N HIS A 363 0.17 -11.93 -22.02
CA HIS A 363 -0.46 -10.89 -22.83
C HIS A 363 0.32 -10.52 -24.09
N GLY A 364 1.56 -11.00 -24.22
CA GLY A 364 2.47 -10.68 -25.33
C GLY A 364 3.11 -9.29 -25.23
N SER A 365 2.75 -8.49 -24.22
CA SER A 365 3.32 -7.18 -23.91
C SER A 365 3.26 -6.88 -22.41
N ALA A 366 4.02 -5.87 -21.97
CA ALA A 366 4.02 -5.40 -20.59
C ALA A 366 2.93 -4.34 -20.30
N ASP A 367 1.92 -4.17 -21.18
CA ASP A 367 0.94 -3.09 -21.06
C ASP A 367 -0.03 -3.25 -19.87
N ARG A 368 -0.07 -4.44 -19.27
CA ARG A 368 -0.90 -4.76 -18.09
C ARG A 368 -0.13 -4.74 -16.77
N ILE A 369 1.08 -4.20 -16.78
CA ILE A 369 1.85 -3.97 -15.56
C ILE A 369 2.28 -2.51 -15.51
N HIS A 370 1.94 -1.85 -14.41
CA HIS A 370 2.20 -0.43 -14.21
C HIS A 370 3.03 -0.25 -12.95
N LEU A 371 4.28 0.16 -13.11
CA LEU A 371 5.13 0.54 -12.00
C LEU A 371 5.03 2.06 -11.79
N MET A 372 4.55 2.48 -10.62
CA MET A 372 4.32 3.89 -10.33
C MET A 372 4.58 4.27 -8.86
N PRO A 373 4.83 5.55 -8.58
CA PRO A 373 4.98 6.04 -7.22
C PRO A 373 3.70 5.85 -6.38
N GLY A 374 3.84 5.29 -5.17
CA GLY A 374 2.71 5.02 -4.28
C GLY A 374 2.06 6.28 -3.72
N ALA A 375 2.83 7.17 -3.10
CA ALA A 375 2.28 8.36 -2.46
C ALA A 375 1.45 9.28 -3.39
N PRO A 376 1.89 9.57 -4.64
CA PRO A 376 1.06 10.30 -5.60
C PRO A 376 -0.24 9.58 -5.99
N LEU A 377 -0.26 8.25 -6.03
CA LEU A 377 -1.49 7.50 -6.28
C LEU A 377 -2.45 7.62 -5.09
N ILE A 378 -1.94 7.43 -3.86
CA ILE A 378 -2.75 7.55 -2.64
C ILE A 378 -3.31 8.96 -2.49
N ALA A 379 -2.51 10.00 -2.74
CA ALA A 379 -2.98 11.39 -2.70
C ALA A 379 -4.16 11.63 -3.65
N ARG A 380 -4.10 11.08 -4.86
CA ARG A 380 -5.18 11.17 -5.84
C ARG A 380 -6.43 10.43 -5.40
N THR A 381 -6.29 9.20 -4.91
CA THR A 381 -7.44 8.41 -4.45
C THR A 381 -8.12 9.02 -3.24
N GLN A 382 -7.37 9.73 -2.39
CA GLN A 382 -7.90 10.51 -1.27
C GLN A 382 -8.49 11.88 -1.68
N GLY A 383 -8.43 12.25 -2.97
CA GLY A 383 -8.94 13.53 -3.47
C GLY A 383 -8.13 14.75 -3.03
N LEU A 384 -6.86 14.56 -2.64
CA LEU A 384 -6.02 15.65 -2.11
C LEU A 384 -5.69 16.71 -3.16
N GLU A 385 -5.61 16.35 -4.43
CA GLU A 385 -5.40 17.30 -5.53
C GLU A 385 -6.51 18.37 -5.58
N ASP A 386 -7.75 18.01 -5.22
CA ASP A 386 -8.90 18.91 -5.20
C ASP A 386 -9.15 19.56 -3.83
N ALA A 387 -8.68 18.93 -2.75
CA ALA A 387 -8.90 19.39 -1.37
C ALA A 387 -7.85 20.41 -0.94
N ILE A 388 -6.56 20.18 -1.24
CA ILE A 388 -5.45 21.03 -0.81
C ILE A 388 -5.61 22.51 -1.24
N PRO A 389 -6.05 22.82 -2.48
CA PRO A 389 -6.27 24.22 -2.89
C PRO A 389 -7.37 24.96 -2.13
N LYS A 390 -8.21 24.25 -1.37
CA LYS A 390 -9.31 24.81 -0.58
C LYS A 390 -8.99 24.83 0.93
N ALA A 391 -7.87 24.23 1.33
CA ALA A 391 -7.46 24.16 2.72
C ALA A 391 -6.66 25.39 3.13
N ASP A 392 -6.76 25.77 4.40
CA ASP A 392 -5.96 26.82 5.02
C ASP A 392 -4.59 26.29 5.48
N LEU A 393 -4.48 24.98 5.71
CA LEU A 393 -3.26 24.30 6.17
C LEU A 393 -3.30 22.81 5.83
N VAL A 394 -2.14 22.28 5.43
CA VAL A 394 -1.88 20.83 5.38
C VAL A 394 -0.92 20.46 6.51
N ILE A 395 -1.23 19.40 7.24
CA ILE A 395 -0.39 18.81 8.28
C ILE A 395 -0.05 17.39 7.88
N THR A 396 1.22 17.00 7.99
CA THR A 396 1.66 15.61 7.82
C THR A 396 2.64 15.22 8.92
N ALA A 397 3.02 13.96 8.98
CA ALA A 397 4.00 13.45 9.93
C ALA A 397 4.86 12.33 9.34
N GLU A 398 6.09 12.25 9.84
CA GLU A 398 7.02 11.14 9.54
C GLU A 398 8.02 10.92 10.69
N GLY A 399 8.70 9.77 10.69
CA GLY A 399 9.68 9.47 11.74
C GLY A 399 10.91 10.38 11.69
N ARG A 400 11.43 10.63 10.49
CA ARG A 400 12.62 11.45 10.26
C ARG A 400 12.45 12.21 8.96
N LEU A 401 12.52 13.54 9.06
CA LEU A 401 12.41 14.46 7.94
C LEU A 401 13.81 14.83 7.45
N ASP A 402 14.22 14.26 6.32
CA ASP A 402 15.49 14.56 5.66
C ASP A 402 15.32 14.74 4.14
N GLU A 403 16.42 14.92 3.40
CA GLU A 403 16.36 15.15 1.95
C GLU A 403 15.64 14.02 1.19
N GLN A 404 15.68 12.78 1.71
CA GLN A 404 14.99 11.64 1.10
C GLN A 404 13.47 11.70 1.30
N SER A 405 12.99 12.32 2.38
CA SER A 405 11.56 12.49 2.66
C SER A 405 10.85 13.32 1.59
N PHE A 406 11.58 14.22 0.92
CA PHE A 406 11.06 15.02 -0.19
C PHE A 406 11.15 14.33 -1.55
N ARG A 407 11.77 13.15 -1.65
CA ARG A 407 11.96 12.42 -2.90
C ARG A 407 10.96 11.27 -3.01
N GLY A 408 9.80 11.52 -3.63
CA GLY A 408 8.85 10.47 -4.03
C GLY A 408 7.98 9.87 -2.90
N LYS A 409 8.19 10.28 -1.65
CA LYS A 409 7.43 9.83 -0.47
C LYS A 409 6.24 10.75 -0.14
N VAL A 410 5.51 10.43 0.93
CA VAL A 410 4.33 11.19 1.38
C VAL A 410 4.62 12.68 1.56
N VAL A 411 5.67 13.04 2.32
CA VAL A 411 6.01 14.45 2.58
C VAL A 411 6.34 15.21 1.30
N GLY A 412 7.17 14.64 0.42
CA GLY A 412 7.48 15.24 -0.88
C GLY A 412 6.24 15.43 -1.76
N THR A 413 5.34 14.45 -1.79
CA THR A 413 4.07 14.52 -2.54
C THR A 413 3.20 15.67 -2.04
N LEU A 414 2.99 15.74 -0.72
CA LEU A 414 2.19 16.80 -0.11
C LEU A 414 2.84 18.17 -0.26
N TRP A 415 4.17 18.26 -0.16
CA TRP A 415 4.91 19.50 -0.40
C TRP A 415 4.71 20.02 -1.81
N HIS A 416 4.80 19.15 -2.83
CA HIS A 416 4.55 19.56 -4.21
C HIS A 416 3.11 20.04 -4.44
N LEU A 417 2.11 19.33 -3.90
CA LEU A 417 0.71 19.72 -4.01
C LEU A 417 0.42 21.04 -3.29
N ALA A 418 0.88 21.17 -2.04
CA ALA A 418 0.69 22.37 -1.23
C ALA A 418 1.39 23.59 -1.84
N LYS A 419 2.64 23.43 -2.30
CA LYS A 419 3.40 24.49 -2.98
C LYS A 419 2.73 24.95 -4.27
N ALA A 420 2.19 24.02 -5.07
CA ALA A 420 1.48 24.36 -6.30
C ALA A 420 0.17 25.13 -6.03
N ALA A 421 -0.49 24.82 -4.91
CA ALA A 421 -1.72 25.48 -4.47
C ALA A 421 -1.49 26.81 -3.70
N GLY A 422 -0.27 27.05 -3.21
CA GLY A 422 0.01 28.14 -2.28
C GLY A 422 -0.49 27.88 -0.86
N THR A 423 -0.82 26.62 -0.53
CA THR A 423 -1.31 26.21 0.78
C THR A 423 -0.11 25.96 1.72
N PRO A 424 -0.11 26.46 2.97
CA PRO A 424 0.93 26.16 3.95
C PRO A 424 1.02 24.66 4.27
N LEU A 425 2.24 24.15 4.46
CA LEU A 425 2.50 22.78 4.90
C LEU A 425 3.27 22.77 6.24
N ALA A 426 2.73 22.05 7.21
CA ALA A 426 3.41 21.72 8.46
C ALA A 426 3.75 20.23 8.52
N VAL A 427 4.94 19.90 9.05
CA VAL A 427 5.42 18.52 9.19
C VAL A 427 5.78 18.26 10.64
N ALA A 428 5.10 17.30 11.28
CA ALA A 428 5.49 16.79 12.59
C ALA A 428 6.49 15.64 12.42
N ALA A 429 7.73 15.79 12.89
CA ALA A 429 8.77 14.78 12.68
C ALA A 429 9.50 14.40 13.95
N GLY A 430 9.84 13.11 14.11
CA GLY A 430 10.68 12.65 15.23
C GLY A 430 12.07 13.29 15.22
N GLN A 431 12.65 13.44 14.03
CA GLN A 431 13.90 14.17 13.79
C GLN A 431 13.70 15.15 12.63
N LEU A 432 14.09 16.41 12.85
CA LEU A 432 14.10 17.44 11.81
C LEU A 432 15.51 17.59 11.21
N GLY A 433 15.63 17.41 9.91
CA GLY A 433 16.77 17.84 9.11
C GLY A 433 16.59 19.25 8.54
N GLU A 434 17.33 19.56 7.46
CA GLU A 434 17.14 20.81 6.72
C GLU A 434 15.79 20.84 6.00
N LEU A 435 15.09 21.97 6.10
CA LEU A 435 13.75 22.15 5.54
C LEU A 435 13.77 23.07 4.31
N PRO A 436 13.02 22.75 3.25
CA PRO A 436 12.78 23.68 2.16
C PRO A 436 12.02 24.92 2.63
N ASP A 437 12.22 26.04 1.92
CA ASP A 437 11.44 27.25 2.13
C ASP A 437 9.93 26.97 2.03
N GLY A 438 9.17 27.50 3.00
CA GLY A 438 7.72 27.37 3.07
C GLY A 438 7.20 26.12 3.80
N VAL A 439 8.08 25.30 4.38
CA VAL A 439 7.70 24.15 5.23
C VAL A 439 7.89 24.48 6.70
N HIS A 440 6.84 24.31 7.51
CA HIS A 440 6.91 24.47 8.96
C HIS A 440 7.16 23.12 9.66
N GLY A 441 8.40 22.88 10.10
CA GLY A 441 8.74 21.67 10.84
C GLY A 441 8.48 21.79 12.34
N VAL A 442 7.84 20.79 12.93
CA VAL A 442 7.63 20.64 14.37
C VAL A 442 8.22 19.33 14.84
N GLN A 443 9.25 19.42 15.69
CA GLN A 443 9.88 18.20 16.23
C GLN A 443 8.98 17.57 17.30
N LEU A 444 8.76 16.26 17.20
CA LEU A 444 8.04 15.49 18.22
C LEU A 444 8.82 15.50 19.54
N LYS A 445 8.10 15.55 20.67
CA LYS A 445 8.72 15.51 22.00
C LYS A 445 9.27 14.12 22.30
N ASP A 446 10.28 14.07 23.16
CA ASP A 446 10.77 12.82 23.72
C ASP A 446 9.78 12.31 24.78
N SER A 447 8.87 11.42 24.35
CA SER A 447 7.88 10.72 25.20
C SER A 447 7.83 9.24 24.81
N SER A 448 7.48 8.36 25.74
CA SER A 448 7.23 6.95 25.40
C SER A 448 5.88 6.72 24.69
N ASP A 449 4.98 7.70 24.72
CA ASP A 449 3.65 7.60 24.13
C ASP A 449 3.57 8.42 22.82
N VAL A 450 3.47 7.70 21.69
CA VAL A 450 3.41 8.32 20.35
C VAL A 450 2.15 9.17 20.17
N TYR A 451 1.04 8.82 20.83
CA TYR A 451 -0.18 9.60 20.76
C TYR A 451 0.03 10.96 21.42
N GLU A 452 0.65 11.01 22.61
CA GLU A 452 0.98 12.27 23.28
C GLU A 452 1.93 13.13 22.45
N GLN A 453 2.92 12.52 21.79
CA GLN A 453 3.85 13.24 20.92
C GLN A 453 3.12 13.94 19.76
N LEU A 454 2.24 13.21 19.08
CA LEU A 454 1.50 13.70 17.92
C LEU A 454 0.40 14.68 18.32
N PHE A 455 -0.29 14.44 19.44
CA PHE A 455 -1.24 15.39 20.02
C PHE A 455 -0.56 16.73 20.32
N ASP A 456 0.59 16.71 20.99
CA ASP A 456 1.35 17.91 21.30
C ASP A 456 1.85 18.63 20.04
N ALA A 457 2.27 17.88 19.02
CA ALA A 457 2.65 18.46 17.74
C ALA A 457 1.47 19.15 17.05
N GLY A 458 0.30 18.50 16.99
CA GLY A 458 -0.93 19.08 16.45
C GLY A 458 -1.32 20.37 17.18
N GLN A 459 -1.20 20.39 18.51
CA GLN A 459 -1.44 21.57 19.33
C GLN A 459 -0.49 22.72 18.98
N ARG A 460 0.83 22.46 18.90
CA ARG A 460 1.83 23.49 18.56
C ARG A 460 1.66 24.04 17.15
N ILE A 461 1.36 23.17 16.18
CA ILE A 461 1.08 23.58 14.80
C ILE A 461 -0.14 24.52 14.77
N ALA A 462 -1.24 24.15 15.44
CA ALA A 462 -2.44 24.97 15.51
C ALA A 462 -2.17 26.34 16.16
N MET A 463 -1.39 26.39 17.25
CA MET A 463 -1.02 27.67 17.90
C MET A 463 -0.23 28.60 16.97
N SER A 464 0.70 28.06 16.17
CA SER A 464 1.47 28.84 15.20
C SER A 464 0.59 29.43 14.08
N THR A 465 -0.47 28.70 13.70
CA THR A 465 -1.43 29.09 12.64
C THR A 465 -2.37 30.21 13.08
N VAL A 466 -2.55 30.42 14.39
CA VAL A 466 -3.35 31.53 14.94
C VAL A 466 -2.55 32.83 15.04
N GLN A 467 -1.22 32.74 15.13
CA GLN A 467 -0.33 33.87 15.39
C GLN A 467 0.22 34.53 14.12
N GLY A 468 0.23 33.82 12.99
CA GLY A 468 0.56 34.34 11.65
C GLY A 468 -0.69 34.75 10.90
#